data_AF-A0A6A5YCM6-F1
#
_entry.id   AF-A0A6A5YCM6-F1
#
_cell.length_a   1.000
_cell.length_b   1.000
_cell.length_c   1.000
_cell.angle_alpha   90.00
_cell.angle_beta   90.00
_cell.angle_gamma   90.00
#
_symmetry.space_group_name_H-M   'P 1'
#
loop_
_entity.id
_entity.type
_entity.pdbx_description
1 polymer ?
#
loop_
_entity_poly.entity_id
_entity_poly.type
_entity_poly.pdbx_seq_one_letter_code
_entity_poly.pdbx_strand_id
1 'polypeptide(L)'
;MARTERQLAAARARHRRGGTHRLKEEHRTGTKWDYESWATLKQASIKAQLYLKDMPKHAMIKVLAEKDRRQRVNGAREPRLRAQTNELTKKKQEEDWKHKQEAARKRAEITDTEDKQVEYNTLLKGLLSESSDSSFSESESSDTSPISPIHPEPTLRLFEWRFPDLPRLDPPHSYQLRGKRKLIYTGKLLPKKVPYIPLKLTTSLSREVLQLPGRIVAGPGVPAIGAVPMISRHTANCARNGIMVGPLNNATIERGSDWAARTMVQWWNGRMYFNLPPRSSEPTLAEVYGKWRGHEGKARRKMLLAHRVKKTTLLSKVEQRKHERDVVKRMKLLEVYASSEFRPAMCFLPAYLDYPRSTAKGVRVFELANLFYIRLPGLALPQYCFWVREGDWLDPTMPNPEFLKQIENPVV
;
A
#
# COMPACT_ATOMS: atom_id res chain seq x y z
N MET A 1 -98.18 -37.88 -7.16
CA MET A 1 -97.58 -36.63 -6.64
C MET A 1 -96.31 -36.92 -5.84
N ALA A 2 -95.26 -37.45 -6.47
CA ALA A 2 -94.03 -37.91 -5.80
C ALA A 2 -92.73 -37.41 -6.48
N ARG A 3 -92.84 -36.38 -7.33
CA ARG A 3 -91.70 -35.78 -8.06
C ARG A 3 -91.29 -34.40 -7.52
N THR A 4 -92.16 -33.73 -6.77
CA THR A 4 -91.94 -32.39 -6.24
C THR A 4 -91.15 -32.39 -4.92
N GLU A 5 -91.28 -33.42 -4.08
CA GLU A 5 -90.55 -33.48 -2.80
C GLU A 5 -89.08 -33.92 -2.96
N ARG A 6 -88.75 -34.71 -3.99
CA ARG A 6 -87.35 -35.06 -4.30
C ARG A 6 -86.52 -33.88 -4.83
N GLN A 7 -87.15 -32.90 -5.47
CA GLN A 7 -86.45 -31.71 -5.96
C GLN A 7 -86.15 -30.69 -4.83
N LEU A 8 -86.98 -30.66 -3.77
CA LEU A 8 -86.76 -29.77 -2.62
C LEU A 8 -85.69 -30.30 -1.65
N ALA A 9 -85.45 -31.62 -1.59
CA ALA A 9 -84.34 -32.20 -0.83
C ALA A 9 -82.96 -32.00 -1.51
N ALA A 10 -82.92 -31.94 -2.85
CA ALA A 10 -81.67 -31.73 -3.59
C ALA A 10 -81.22 -30.24 -3.65
N ALA A 11 -82.10 -29.30 -3.28
CA ALA A 11 -81.80 -27.87 -3.31
C ALA A 11 -81.11 -27.34 -2.03
N ARG A 12 -81.05 -28.11 -0.94
CA ARG A 12 -80.47 -27.67 0.35
C ARG A 12 -79.00 -28.06 0.58
N ALA A 13 -78.34 -28.71 -0.38
CA ALA A 13 -76.91 -29.05 -0.29
C ALA A 13 -76.08 -28.54 -1.49
N ARG A 14 -76.41 -27.36 -2.03
CA ARG A 14 -75.46 -26.62 -2.88
C ARG A 14 -74.36 -26.04 -1.99
N HIS A 15 -73.32 -26.84 -1.72
CA HIS A 15 -72.09 -26.35 -1.14
C HIS A 15 -71.58 -25.16 -1.96
N ARG A 16 -71.62 -23.96 -1.38
CA ARG A 16 -70.87 -22.80 -1.87
C ARG A 16 -69.39 -23.19 -1.88
N ARG A 17 -68.89 -23.70 -3.02
CA ARG A 17 -67.45 -23.94 -3.30
C ARG A 17 -66.71 -22.60 -3.51
N GLY A 18 -66.96 -21.64 -2.63
CA GLY A 18 -66.33 -20.32 -2.61
C GLY A 18 -65.50 -20.10 -1.35
N GLY A 19 -65.02 -21.18 -0.72
CA GLY A 19 -64.09 -21.08 0.39
C GLY A 19 -62.77 -20.53 -0.13
N THR A 20 -62.51 -19.25 0.11
CA THR A 20 -61.18 -18.66 -0.05
C THR A 20 -60.22 -19.56 0.73
N HIS A 21 -59.31 -20.26 0.05
CA HIS A 21 -58.34 -21.16 0.69
C HIS A 21 -57.62 -20.39 1.80
N ARG A 22 -58.06 -20.61 3.04
CA ARG A 22 -57.51 -19.97 4.23
C ARG A 22 -56.14 -20.58 4.46
N LEU A 23 -55.16 -19.73 4.65
CA LEU A 23 -53.81 -20.13 5.01
C LEU A 23 -53.87 -20.79 6.39
N LYS A 24 -53.28 -21.98 6.52
CA LYS A 24 -53.12 -22.64 7.82
C LYS A 24 -52.34 -21.72 8.76
N GLU A 25 -52.65 -21.79 10.05
CA GLU A 25 -52.04 -20.91 11.06
C GLU A 25 -50.53 -21.05 11.13
N GLU A 26 -50.00 -22.27 10.94
CA GLU A 26 -48.56 -22.58 10.87
C GLU A 26 -47.80 -21.84 9.75
N HIS A 27 -48.50 -21.29 8.75
CA HIS A 27 -47.90 -20.60 7.61
C HIS A 27 -48.16 -19.10 7.61
N ARG A 28 -48.81 -18.56 8.64
CA ARG A 28 -49.05 -17.12 8.77
C ARG A 28 -47.76 -16.40 9.17
N THR A 29 -47.54 -15.26 8.54
CA THR A 29 -46.36 -14.42 8.74
C THR A 29 -46.63 -13.21 9.63
N GLY A 30 -47.88 -12.99 10.03
CA GLY A 30 -48.33 -11.82 10.78
C GLY A 30 -48.31 -10.54 9.95
N THR A 31 -48.29 -10.67 8.62
CA THR A 31 -48.22 -9.53 7.69
C THR A 31 -49.53 -9.36 6.93
N LYS A 32 -49.72 -8.20 6.29
CA LYS A 32 -50.89 -7.91 5.45
C LYS A 32 -51.11 -8.95 4.33
N TRP A 33 -50.08 -9.70 3.96
CA TRP A 33 -50.11 -10.70 2.89
C TRP A 33 -50.84 -11.99 3.27
N ASP A 34 -51.05 -12.27 4.57
CA ASP A 34 -51.68 -13.52 5.04
C ASP A 34 -53.15 -13.68 4.59
N TYR A 35 -53.84 -12.56 4.36
CA TYR A 35 -55.27 -12.52 4.02
C TYR A 35 -55.52 -12.30 2.52
N GLU A 36 -54.46 -12.12 1.73
CA GLU A 36 -54.57 -11.78 0.32
C GLU A 36 -54.95 -12.99 -0.56
N SER A 37 -55.57 -12.69 -1.70
CA SER A 37 -55.90 -13.70 -2.71
C SER A 37 -54.62 -14.18 -3.43
N TRP A 38 -54.64 -15.39 -3.98
CA TRP A 38 -53.47 -15.89 -4.72
C TRP A 38 -53.15 -15.04 -5.96
N ALA A 39 -54.16 -14.49 -6.63
CA ALA A 39 -53.99 -13.60 -7.78
C ALA A 39 -53.26 -12.30 -7.39
N THR A 40 -53.66 -11.66 -6.27
CA THR A 40 -52.98 -10.46 -5.76
C THR A 40 -51.55 -10.77 -5.32
N LEU A 41 -51.32 -11.89 -4.64
CA LEU A 41 -49.98 -12.32 -4.24
C LEU A 41 -49.07 -12.59 -5.44
N LYS A 42 -49.57 -13.27 -6.48
CA LYS A 42 -48.81 -13.55 -7.70
C LYS A 42 -48.40 -12.26 -8.41
N GLN A 43 -49.32 -11.31 -8.58
CA GLN A 43 -48.99 -10.01 -9.18
C GLN A 43 -47.96 -9.25 -8.35
N ALA A 44 -48.11 -9.22 -7.02
CA ALA A 44 -47.15 -8.58 -6.12
C ALA A 44 -45.76 -9.22 -6.18
N SER A 45 -45.67 -10.55 -6.21
CA SER A 45 -44.41 -11.30 -6.34
C SER A 45 -43.74 -11.08 -7.69
N ILE A 46 -44.50 -11.00 -8.79
CA ILE A 46 -43.98 -10.69 -10.13
C ILE A 46 -43.42 -9.26 -10.16
N LYS A 47 -44.21 -8.28 -9.68
CA LYS A 47 -43.76 -6.88 -9.57
C LYS A 47 -42.51 -6.74 -8.69
N ALA A 48 -42.38 -7.60 -7.69
CA ALA A 48 -41.23 -7.65 -6.81
C ALA A 48 -40.01 -8.39 -7.39
N GLN A 49 -40.12 -9.03 -8.56
CA GLN A 49 -39.14 -9.94 -9.17
C GLN A 49 -38.78 -11.15 -8.29
N LEU A 50 -39.75 -11.66 -7.52
CA LEU A 50 -39.56 -12.75 -6.56
C LEU A 50 -40.45 -13.97 -6.86
N TYR A 51 -41.16 -13.96 -7.98
CA TYR A 51 -42.04 -15.06 -8.39
C TYR A 51 -41.25 -16.18 -9.07
N LEU A 52 -41.49 -17.42 -8.64
CA LEU A 52 -41.05 -18.63 -9.34
C LEU A 52 -42.30 -19.36 -9.87
N LYS A 53 -42.17 -19.98 -11.04
CA LYS A 53 -43.25 -20.79 -11.62
C LYS A 53 -43.69 -21.85 -10.60
N ASP A 54 -45.01 -22.02 -10.47
CA ASP A 54 -45.65 -22.98 -9.55
C ASP A 54 -45.38 -22.76 -8.04
N MET A 55 -45.00 -21.53 -7.64
CA MET A 55 -44.83 -21.18 -6.23
C MET A 55 -46.17 -21.26 -5.45
N PRO A 56 -46.22 -22.02 -4.34
CA PRO A 56 -47.44 -22.15 -3.54
C PRO A 56 -47.74 -20.87 -2.76
N LYS A 57 -49.03 -20.65 -2.44
CA LYS A 57 -49.53 -19.41 -1.80
C LYS A 57 -48.74 -19.01 -0.55
N HIS A 58 -48.45 -19.96 0.33
CA HIS A 58 -47.70 -19.70 1.57
C HIS A 58 -46.25 -19.24 1.31
N ALA A 59 -45.61 -19.74 0.25
CA ALA A 59 -44.26 -19.34 -0.12
C ALA A 59 -44.21 -17.90 -0.66
N MET A 60 -45.21 -17.51 -1.47
CA MET A 60 -45.34 -16.12 -1.94
C MET A 60 -45.46 -15.13 -0.78
N ILE A 61 -46.31 -15.47 0.21
CA ILE A 61 -46.55 -14.66 1.41
C ILE A 61 -45.24 -14.49 2.20
N LYS A 62 -44.51 -15.58 2.44
CA LYS A 62 -43.24 -15.55 3.19
C LYS A 62 -42.18 -14.69 2.50
N VAL A 63 -42.06 -14.78 1.18
CA VAL A 63 -41.06 -14.04 0.40
C VAL A 63 -41.38 -12.55 0.35
N LEU A 64 -42.66 -12.18 0.20
CA LEU A 64 -43.10 -10.78 0.25
C LEU A 64 -42.94 -10.18 1.67
N ALA A 65 -43.28 -10.94 2.71
CA ALA A 65 -43.09 -10.53 4.10
C ALA A 65 -41.61 -10.26 4.44
N GLU A 66 -40.69 -11.13 3.98
CA GLU A 66 -39.26 -10.94 4.20
C GLU A 66 -38.71 -9.73 3.42
N LYS A 67 -39.23 -9.45 2.21
CA LYS A 67 -38.88 -8.23 1.46
C LYS A 67 -39.29 -6.98 2.22
N ASP A 68 -40.51 -6.92 2.72
CA ASP A 68 -41.00 -5.78 3.52
C ASP A 68 -40.16 -5.59 4.80
N ARG A 69 -39.77 -6.68 5.45
CA ARG A 69 -38.88 -6.65 6.63
C ARG A 69 -37.50 -6.07 6.29
N ARG A 70 -36.90 -6.50 5.17
CA ARG A 70 -35.61 -5.98 4.70
C ARG A 70 -35.68 -4.51 4.30
N GLN A 71 -36.76 -4.07 3.67
CA GLN A 71 -36.96 -2.66 3.34
C GLN A 71 -37.07 -1.78 4.59
N ARG A 72 -37.73 -2.25 5.66
CA ARG A 72 -37.77 -1.51 6.94
C ARG A 72 -36.39 -1.39 7.59
N VAL A 73 -35.60 -2.47 7.57
CA VAL A 73 -34.23 -2.46 8.14
C VAL A 73 -33.29 -1.56 7.33
N ASN A 74 -33.35 -1.62 6.00
CA ASN A 74 -32.51 -0.80 5.13
C ASN A 74 -32.94 0.69 5.13
N GLY A 75 -34.25 0.97 5.15
CA GLY A 75 -34.79 2.33 5.24
C GLY A 75 -34.44 3.06 6.54
N ALA A 76 -34.20 2.33 7.64
CA ALA A 76 -33.69 2.91 8.89
C ALA A 76 -32.16 3.08 8.91
N ARG A 77 -31.42 2.36 8.05
CA ARG A 77 -29.95 2.33 8.02
C ARG A 77 -29.35 3.35 7.05
N GLU A 78 -30.00 3.58 5.91
CA GLU A 78 -29.57 4.57 4.91
C GLU A 78 -29.52 6.03 5.41
N PRO A 79 -30.54 6.58 6.10
CA PRO A 79 -30.47 7.97 6.56
C PRO A 79 -29.38 8.18 7.62
N ARG A 80 -29.09 7.15 8.45
CA ARG A 80 -27.99 7.20 9.43
C ARG A 80 -26.62 7.18 8.74
N LEU A 81 -26.43 6.35 7.73
CA LEU A 81 -25.19 6.31 6.96
C LEU A 81 -24.99 7.59 6.14
N ARG A 82 -26.04 8.13 5.51
CA ARG A 82 -25.98 9.39 4.77
C ARG A 82 -25.72 10.59 5.68
N ALA A 83 -26.32 10.64 6.87
CA ALA A 83 -26.02 11.66 7.87
C ALA A 83 -24.55 11.59 8.32
N GLN A 84 -24.04 10.38 8.57
CA GLN A 84 -22.65 10.17 8.99
C GLN A 84 -21.64 10.52 7.89
N THR A 85 -21.92 10.20 6.62
CA THR A 85 -21.06 10.58 5.50
C THR A 85 -21.09 12.09 5.26
N ASN A 86 -22.26 12.73 5.37
CA ASN A 86 -22.41 14.18 5.18
C ASN A 86 -21.74 14.97 6.31
N GLU A 87 -21.74 14.45 7.53
CA GLU A 87 -21.03 15.07 8.66
C GLU A 87 -19.51 14.95 8.51
N LEU A 88 -19.02 13.80 8.01
CA LEU A 88 -17.59 13.59 7.73
C LEU A 88 -17.08 14.45 6.56
N THR A 89 -17.88 14.64 5.51
CA THR A 89 -17.49 15.50 4.39
C THR A 89 -17.51 16.97 4.77
N LYS A 90 -18.50 17.43 5.57
CA LYS A 90 -18.51 18.80 6.11
C LYS A 90 -17.30 19.08 7.02
N LYS A 91 -16.94 18.13 7.90
CA LYS A 91 -15.74 18.26 8.76
C LYS A 91 -14.46 18.36 7.95
N LYS A 92 -14.29 17.53 6.91
CA LYS A 92 -13.14 17.62 6.00
C LYS A 92 -13.08 18.96 5.26
N GLN A 93 -14.21 19.44 4.75
CA GLN A 93 -14.25 20.73 4.05
C GLN A 93 -13.94 21.91 4.98
N GLU A 94 -14.37 21.85 6.24
CA GLU A 94 -14.06 22.89 7.24
C GLU A 94 -12.59 22.85 7.66
N GLU A 95 -12.00 21.66 7.80
CA GLU A 95 -10.56 21.47 8.05
C GLU A 95 -9.72 21.98 6.87
N ASP A 96 -10.08 21.63 5.62
CA ASP A 96 -9.42 22.11 4.41
C ASP A 96 -9.52 23.63 4.27
N TRP A 97 -10.67 24.22 4.62
CA TRP A 97 -10.87 25.67 4.58
C TRP A 97 -10.01 26.39 5.63
N LYS A 98 -9.94 25.87 6.86
CA LYS A 98 -9.06 26.40 7.92
C LYS A 98 -7.59 26.29 7.52
N HIS A 99 -7.18 25.16 6.98
CA HIS A 99 -5.80 24.94 6.53
C HIS A 99 -5.43 25.87 5.36
N LYS A 100 -6.40 26.18 4.48
CA LYS A 100 -6.22 27.13 3.38
C LYS A 100 -6.15 28.58 3.87
N GLN A 101 -6.97 28.98 4.85
CA GLN A 101 -6.87 30.31 5.46
C GLN A 101 -5.55 30.48 6.23
N GLU A 102 -5.11 29.47 6.97
CA GLU A 102 -3.84 29.53 7.71
C GLU A 102 -2.63 29.58 6.75
N ALA A 103 -2.66 28.82 5.66
CA ALA A 103 -1.63 28.90 4.62
C ALA A 103 -1.62 30.25 3.90
N ALA A 104 -2.79 30.87 3.68
CA ALA A 104 -2.88 32.21 3.10
C ALA A 104 -2.34 33.29 4.06
N ARG A 105 -2.64 33.18 5.36
CA ARG A 105 -2.12 34.08 6.40
C ARG A 105 -0.60 33.99 6.51
N LYS A 106 -0.05 32.77 6.51
CA LYS A 106 1.41 32.53 6.49
C LYS A 106 2.07 33.04 5.20
N ARG A 107 1.36 33.07 4.06
CA ARG A 107 1.90 33.66 2.82
C ARG A 107 1.89 35.18 2.83
N ALA A 108 0.89 35.82 3.43
CA ALA A 108 0.83 37.28 3.54
C ALA A 108 1.89 37.84 4.50
N GLU A 109 2.26 37.08 5.54
CA GLU A 109 3.28 37.46 6.54
C GLU A 109 4.73 37.32 6.03
N ILE A 110 4.94 36.70 4.86
CA ILE A 110 6.29 36.47 4.27
C ILE A 110 6.64 37.55 3.21
N THR A 111 5.77 38.53 2.98
CA THR A 111 5.94 39.52 1.90
C THR A 111 6.79 40.75 2.26
N ASP A 112 7.44 40.80 3.42
CA ASP A 112 8.18 42.01 3.87
C ASP A 112 9.63 41.79 4.35
N THR A 113 10.25 40.63 4.09
CA THR A 113 11.71 40.48 4.32
C THR A 113 12.37 39.67 3.22
N GLU A 114 12.99 40.38 2.27
CA GLU A 114 13.77 39.79 1.19
C GLU A 114 15.14 39.25 1.68
N ASP A 115 15.57 38.18 0.99
CA ASP A 115 16.95 37.73 0.77
C ASP A 115 17.75 36.91 1.80
N LYS A 116 17.17 36.46 2.93
CA LYS A 116 17.84 35.45 3.80
C LYS A 116 17.05 34.17 4.10
N GLN A 117 15.85 34.01 3.55
CA GLN A 117 14.89 32.97 3.97
C GLN A 117 14.80 31.71 3.09
N VAL A 118 15.51 31.63 1.96
CA VAL A 118 15.43 30.44 1.09
C VAL A 118 16.07 29.20 1.73
N GLU A 119 17.08 29.39 2.58
CA GLU A 119 17.79 28.29 3.24
C GLU A 119 17.03 27.77 4.48
N TYR A 120 16.46 28.68 5.28
CA TYR A 120 15.69 28.32 6.48
C TYR A 120 14.34 27.65 6.13
N ASN A 121 13.70 28.05 5.03
CA ASN A 121 12.46 27.42 4.57
C ASN A 121 12.67 26.00 4.03
N THR A 122 13.89 25.63 3.62
CA THR A 122 14.21 24.26 3.22
C THR A 122 14.42 23.36 4.45
N LEU A 123 15.02 23.90 5.51
CA LEU A 123 15.21 23.23 6.81
C LEU A 123 13.89 23.06 7.58
N LEU A 124 13.04 24.09 7.61
CA LEU A 124 11.77 24.05 8.35
C LEU A 124 10.71 23.18 7.66
N LYS A 125 10.74 23.11 6.32
CA LYS A 125 9.88 22.19 5.54
C LYS A 125 10.32 20.74 5.67
N GLY A 126 11.59 20.48 5.99
CA GLY A 126 12.09 19.15 6.38
C GLY A 126 11.58 18.70 7.75
N LEU A 127 11.46 19.62 8.71
CA LEU A 127 11.00 19.31 10.07
C LEU A 127 9.47 19.18 10.20
N LEU A 128 8.70 19.95 9.41
CA LEU A 128 7.23 19.90 9.43
C LEU A 128 6.64 18.85 8.47
N SER A 129 7.43 18.34 7.52
CA SER A 129 7.05 17.24 6.63
C SER A 129 7.25 15.85 7.26
N GLU A 130 7.52 15.74 8.56
CA GLU A 130 7.42 14.48 9.30
C GLU A 130 5.96 14.13 9.69
N SER A 131 5.01 15.03 9.44
CA SER A 131 3.60 14.86 9.87
C SER A 131 2.54 14.84 8.75
N SER A 132 2.93 14.88 7.47
CA SER A 132 1.97 14.90 6.35
C SER A 132 2.11 13.69 5.43
N ASP A 133 1.07 12.86 5.45
CA ASP A 133 0.61 12.01 4.35
C ASP A 133 1.56 10.96 3.78
N SER A 134 2.03 10.04 4.63
CA SER A 134 2.05 8.63 4.19
C SER A 134 0.69 8.02 4.49
N SER A 135 -0.26 8.22 3.58
CA SER A 135 -1.48 7.42 3.46
C SER A 135 -1.08 5.96 3.23
N PHE A 136 -0.75 5.27 4.32
CA PHE A 136 -0.56 3.83 4.37
C PHE A 136 -1.93 3.18 4.53
N SER A 137 -2.82 3.44 3.57
CA SER A 137 -4.00 2.64 3.35
C SER A 137 -3.64 1.54 2.36
N GLU A 138 -2.95 0.50 2.86
CA GLU A 138 -2.92 -0.78 2.15
C GLU A 138 -4.29 -1.43 2.30
N SER A 139 -5.17 -1.17 1.34
CA SER A 139 -6.31 -2.06 1.08
C SER A 139 -5.75 -3.39 0.59
N GLU A 140 -6.09 -4.45 1.30
CA GLU A 140 -5.99 -5.81 0.79
C GLU A 140 -6.82 -5.93 -0.50
N SER A 141 -6.26 -6.61 -1.50
CA SER A 141 -6.87 -6.98 -2.78
C SER A 141 -7.17 -5.85 -3.77
N SER A 142 -6.28 -5.70 -4.75
CA SER A 142 -6.58 -5.80 -6.19
C SER A 142 -5.26 -5.66 -6.93
N ASP A 143 -4.96 -6.63 -7.79
CA ASP A 143 -3.93 -6.47 -8.81
C ASP A 143 -4.20 -5.17 -9.59
N THR A 144 -3.13 -4.50 -10.04
CA THR A 144 -3.14 -3.24 -10.83
C THR A 144 -3.16 -1.91 -10.09
N SER A 145 -2.26 -1.69 -9.13
CA SER A 145 -1.75 -0.32 -8.90
C SER A 145 -0.45 -0.14 -9.71
N PRO A 146 -0.40 0.77 -10.70
CA PRO A 146 0.85 1.12 -11.36
C PRO A 146 1.78 1.69 -10.29
N ILE A 147 3.02 1.20 -10.24
CA ILE A 147 4.05 1.72 -9.34
C ILE A 147 4.11 3.24 -9.57
N SER A 148 3.60 4.00 -8.61
CA SER A 148 3.64 5.46 -8.63
C SER A 148 5.07 5.92 -8.90
N PRO A 149 5.28 7.05 -9.62
CA PRO A 149 6.62 7.61 -9.79
C PRO A 149 7.25 7.74 -8.41
N ILE A 150 8.31 6.98 -8.18
CA ILE A 150 8.96 6.81 -6.88
C ILE A 150 9.46 8.19 -6.47
N HIS A 151 8.75 8.86 -5.57
CA HIS A 151 9.22 10.11 -4.99
C HIS A 151 10.52 9.79 -4.20
N PRO A 152 11.59 10.58 -4.34
CA PRO A 152 12.91 10.23 -3.82
C PRO A 152 12.99 10.49 -2.32
N GLU A 153 12.29 9.67 -1.54
CA GLU A 153 12.58 9.57 -0.12
C GLU A 153 13.97 8.94 0.07
N PRO A 154 14.78 9.43 1.02
CA PRO A 154 16.07 8.84 1.39
C PRO A 154 15.85 7.55 2.19
N THR A 155 15.28 6.54 1.52
CA THR A 155 14.95 5.24 2.10
C THR A 155 15.42 4.11 1.21
N LEU A 156 16.03 3.10 1.83
CA LEU A 156 16.31 1.80 1.26
C LEU A 156 14.98 1.09 0.99
N ARG A 157 14.88 0.46 -0.18
CA ARG A 157 13.66 -0.22 -0.61
C ARG A 157 13.95 -1.67 -0.94
N LEU A 158 12.99 -2.51 -0.59
CA LEU A 158 13.02 -3.93 -0.86
C LEU A 158 11.78 -4.30 -1.66
N PHE A 159 11.97 -5.15 -2.65
CA PHE A 159 10.92 -5.67 -3.50
C PHE A 159 11.08 -7.18 -3.64
N GLU A 160 9.98 -7.87 -3.85
CA GLU A 160 9.90 -9.30 -4.13
C GLU A 160 9.71 -9.51 -5.63
N TRP A 161 10.59 -10.30 -6.23
CA TRP A 161 10.44 -10.77 -7.59
C TRP A 161 9.76 -12.13 -7.61
N ARG A 162 8.52 -12.15 -8.11
CA ARG A 162 7.60 -13.29 -7.98
C ARG A 162 7.76 -14.36 -9.05
N PHE A 163 8.59 -14.11 -10.07
CA PHE A 163 8.77 -15.01 -11.18
C PHE A 163 9.97 -15.93 -10.91
N PRO A 164 9.91 -17.20 -11.35
CA PRO A 164 11.02 -18.14 -11.19
C PRO A 164 12.31 -17.63 -11.86
N ASP A 165 12.18 -17.07 -13.06
CA ASP A 165 13.30 -16.54 -13.82
C ASP A 165 13.66 -15.14 -13.35
N LEU A 166 14.95 -14.82 -13.27
CA LEU A 166 15.41 -13.48 -12.96
C LEU A 166 14.89 -12.45 -13.98
N PRO A 167 14.62 -11.20 -13.56
CA PRO A 167 14.17 -10.18 -14.50
C PRO A 167 15.22 -9.89 -15.57
N ARG A 168 14.74 -9.41 -16.72
CA ARG A 168 15.62 -8.90 -17.76
C ARG A 168 16.43 -7.70 -17.25
N LEU A 169 17.69 -7.63 -17.69
CA LEU A 169 18.59 -6.52 -17.41
C LEU A 169 18.15 -5.25 -18.14
N ASP A 170 17.70 -5.42 -19.38
CA ASP A 170 17.32 -4.32 -20.23
C ASP A 170 16.04 -3.62 -19.75
N PRO A 171 15.95 -2.30 -19.97
CA PRO A 171 14.72 -1.59 -19.69
C PRO A 171 13.60 -2.13 -20.59
N PRO A 172 12.34 -2.15 -20.09
CA PRO A 172 11.20 -2.50 -20.93
C PRO A 172 11.16 -1.60 -22.18
N HIS A 173 10.74 -2.13 -23.33
CA HIS A 173 10.67 -1.36 -24.59
C HIS A 173 9.84 -0.06 -24.51
N SER A 174 8.98 0.09 -23.48
CA SER A 174 8.24 1.32 -23.16
C SER A 174 9.04 2.40 -22.43
N TYR A 175 10.28 2.13 -22.03
CA TYR A 175 11.21 3.08 -21.41
C TYR A 175 11.96 3.87 -22.51
N GLN A 176 11.24 4.40 -23.49
CA GLN A 176 11.82 5.44 -24.34
C GLN A 176 11.56 6.78 -23.64
N LEU A 177 12.62 7.36 -23.07
CA LEU A 177 12.66 8.71 -22.48
C LEU A 177 12.22 9.83 -23.45
N ARG A 178 12.01 9.50 -24.72
CA ARG A 178 11.48 10.41 -25.75
C ARG A 178 9.96 10.51 -25.65
N GLY A 179 9.51 11.49 -24.88
CA GLY A 179 8.28 12.22 -25.16
C GLY A 179 6.97 11.45 -24.93
N LYS A 180 6.27 11.82 -23.84
CA LYS A 180 4.81 11.74 -23.69
C LYS A 180 4.12 10.40 -24.02
N ARG A 181 4.79 9.26 -23.93
CA ARG A 181 4.10 7.97 -23.93
C ARG A 181 3.84 7.54 -22.49
N LYS A 182 2.55 7.53 -22.13
CA LYS A 182 2.05 6.99 -20.86
C LYS A 182 2.58 5.56 -20.75
N LEU A 183 3.39 5.28 -19.73
CA LEU A 183 3.93 3.95 -19.47
C LEU A 183 2.76 2.99 -19.22
N ILE A 184 2.36 2.25 -20.26
CA ILE A 184 1.52 1.08 -20.09
C ILE A 184 2.48 -0.03 -19.67
N TYR A 185 2.92 0.00 -18.41
CA TYR A 185 3.43 -1.21 -17.79
C TYR A 185 2.26 -2.17 -17.77
N THR A 186 2.32 -3.24 -18.56
CA THR A 186 1.56 -4.44 -18.24
C THR A 186 2.05 -4.85 -16.85
N GLY A 187 1.31 -4.50 -15.80
CA GLY A 187 1.71 -4.64 -14.39
C GLY A 187 2.07 -6.07 -13.97
N LYS A 188 1.97 -7.02 -14.90
CA LYS A 188 2.34 -8.42 -14.78
C LYS A 188 3.83 -8.67 -14.58
N LEU A 189 4.77 -7.78 -14.88
CA LEU A 189 6.22 -8.05 -14.76
C LEU A 189 6.97 -7.07 -13.85
N LEU A 190 6.33 -6.56 -12.80
CA LEU A 190 6.94 -5.62 -11.87
C LEU A 190 7.26 -6.27 -10.52
N PRO A 191 8.43 -5.97 -9.91
CA PRO A 191 8.71 -6.39 -8.54
C PRO A 191 7.66 -5.83 -7.56
N LYS A 192 7.19 -6.66 -6.64
CA LYS A 192 6.21 -6.24 -5.62
C LYS A 192 6.94 -5.55 -4.47
N LYS A 193 6.55 -4.34 -4.08
CA LYS A 193 7.12 -3.67 -2.91
C LYS A 193 6.86 -4.51 -1.64
N VAL A 194 7.89 -4.69 -0.82
CA VAL A 194 7.78 -5.31 0.51
C VAL A 194 8.34 -4.36 1.58
N PRO A 195 7.89 -4.46 2.84
CA PRO A 195 8.49 -3.70 3.93
C PRO A 195 9.99 -3.97 4.01
N TYR A 196 10.80 -2.93 4.20
CA TYR A 196 12.24 -3.09 4.35
C TYR A 196 12.56 -3.85 5.65
N ILE A 197 13.25 -4.98 5.53
CA ILE A 197 13.59 -5.88 6.63
C ILE A 197 15.06 -6.30 6.47
N PRO A 198 15.87 -6.27 7.54
CA PRO A 198 17.25 -6.76 7.51
C PRO A 198 17.34 -8.29 7.33
N LEU A 199 17.31 -8.73 6.08
CA LEU A 199 17.46 -10.13 5.68
C LEU A 199 18.93 -10.48 5.42
N LYS A 200 19.28 -11.76 5.62
CA LYS A 200 20.46 -12.35 5.00
C LYS A 200 20.10 -12.70 3.56
N LEU A 201 20.92 -12.29 2.62
CA LEU A 201 20.76 -12.48 1.19
C LEU A 201 22.00 -13.15 0.63
N THR A 202 21.88 -13.78 -0.53
CA THR A 202 22.98 -14.40 -1.26
C THR A 202 23.05 -13.76 -2.63
N THR A 203 24.24 -13.33 -3.04
CA THR A 203 24.47 -12.78 -4.38
C THR A 203 24.12 -13.81 -5.46
N SER A 204 23.47 -13.37 -6.54
CA SER A 204 22.93 -14.29 -7.55
C SER A 204 24.01 -14.98 -8.39
N LEU A 205 25.17 -14.34 -8.58
CA LEU A 205 26.27 -14.89 -9.38
C LEU A 205 27.39 -15.43 -8.49
N SER A 206 27.96 -14.61 -7.60
CA SER A 206 29.10 -15.00 -6.76
C SER A 206 28.74 -15.88 -5.57
N ARG A 207 27.45 -16.02 -5.23
CA ARG A 207 26.94 -16.79 -4.06
C ARG A 207 27.48 -16.37 -2.68
N GLU A 208 28.11 -15.21 -2.59
CA GLU A 208 28.48 -14.56 -1.34
C GLU A 208 27.24 -14.21 -0.51
N VAL A 209 27.31 -14.44 0.81
CA VAL A 209 26.24 -14.12 1.75
C VAL A 209 26.41 -12.70 2.28
N LEU A 210 25.42 -11.86 2.04
CA LEU A 210 25.37 -10.46 2.45
C LEU A 210 24.24 -10.23 3.45
N GLN A 211 24.37 -9.20 4.26
CA GLN A 211 23.33 -8.79 5.20
C GLN A 211 22.78 -7.43 4.83
N LEU A 212 21.44 -7.34 4.72
CA LEU A 212 20.79 -6.06 4.51
C LEU A 212 21.03 -5.11 5.70
N PRO A 213 21.36 -3.83 5.44
CA PRO A 213 21.52 -2.80 6.46
C PRO A 213 20.31 -2.69 7.40
N GLY A 214 20.54 -2.24 8.65
CA GLY A 214 19.46 -1.87 9.58
C GLY A 214 19.22 -2.82 10.76
N ARG A 215 20.13 -3.74 11.09
CA ARG A 215 20.10 -4.45 12.39
C ARG A 215 20.73 -3.64 13.53
N ILE A 216 21.75 -2.87 13.21
CA ILE A 216 22.40 -1.95 14.15
C ILE A 216 21.67 -0.62 13.97
N VAL A 217 20.53 -0.42 14.63
CA VAL A 217 20.25 0.84 15.32
C VAL A 217 18.95 0.60 16.14
N ALA A 218 19.08 0.36 17.44
CA ALA A 218 17.96 0.24 18.37
C ALA A 218 18.26 1.15 19.57
N GLY A 219 17.83 2.41 19.47
CA GLY A 219 17.97 3.44 20.47
C GLY A 219 16.91 4.52 20.26
N PRO A 220 16.59 5.36 21.24
CA PRO A 220 15.72 6.51 21.04
C PRO A 220 16.43 7.58 20.20
N GLY A 221 15.73 8.21 19.24
CA GLY A 221 16.31 9.16 18.27
C GLY A 221 16.92 8.53 17.02
N VAL A 222 16.70 7.23 16.84
CA VAL A 222 17.31 6.42 15.80
C VAL A 222 16.49 6.45 14.50
N PRO A 223 17.14 6.64 13.34
CA PRO A 223 16.46 6.65 12.06
C PRO A 223 15.68 5.35 11.83
N ALA A 224 14.50 5.48 11.20
CA ALA A 224 13.62 4.35 10.93
C ALA A 224 14.36 3.22 10.19
N ILE A 225 14.00 1.95 10.43
CA ILE A 225 14.63 0.80 9.75
C ILE A 225 14.48 0.96 8.23
N GLY A 226 15.63 1.08 7.54
CA GLY A 226 15.72 1.32 6.11
C GLY A 226 15.88 2.80 5.73
N ALA A 227 15.85 3.73 6.68
CA ALA A 227 16.19 5.13 6.41
C ALA A 227 17.71 5.27 6.23
N VAL A 228 18.10 6.15 5.32
CA VAL A 228 19.50 6.56 5.13
C VAL A 228 19.67 8.03 5.53
N PRO A 229 20.87 8.46 5.91
CA PRO A 229 21.13 9.87 6.21
C PRO A 229 20.64 10.82 5.11
N MET A 230 20.11 11.97 5.49
CA MET A 230 19.82 13.02 4.52
C MET A 230 21.13 13.64 4.04
N ILE A 231 21.30 13.73 2.73
CA ILE A 231 22.52 14.25 2.10
C ILE A 231 22.23 15.63 1.52
N SER A 232 23.09 16.61 1.83
CA SER A 232 23.01 17.95 1.23
C SER A 232 23.42 17.92 -0.24
N ARG A 233 22.97 18.90 -1.03
CA ARG A 233 23.40 19.02 -2.44
C ARG A 233 24.92 19.15 -2.57
N HIS A 234 25.55 19.87 -1.64
CA HIS A 234 27.00 20.00 -1.59
C HIS A 234 27.67 18.64 -1.40
N THR A 235 27.25 17.86 -0.40
CA THR A 235 27.80 16.52 -0.16
C THR A 235 27.58 15.57 -1.35
N ALA A 236 26.43 15.64 -2.02
CA ALA A 236 26.17 14.86 -3.24
C ALA A 236 27.11 15.25 -4.40
N ASN A 237 27.41 16.55 -4.57
CA ASN A 237 28.36 17.01 -5.57
C ASN A 237 29.80 16.60 -5.24
N CYS A 238 30.20 16.61 -3.96
CA CYS A 238 31.51 16.10 -3.56
C CYS A 238 31.62 14.60 -3.86
N ALA A 239 30.59 13.81 -3.53
CA ALA A 239 30.59 12.37 -3.79
C ALA A 239 30.69 12.04 -5.28
N ARG A 240 30.06 12.83 -6.17
CA ARG A 240 30.25 12.72 -7.63
C ARG A 240 31.68 12.96 -8.09
N ASN A 241 32.44 13.76 -7.35
CA ASN A 241 33.84 14.06 -7.61
C ASN A 241 34.78 13.14 -6.83
N GLY A 242 34.28 12.02 -6.29
CA GLY A 242 35.08 11.06 -5.53
C GLY A 242 35.53 11.55 -4.15
N ILE A 243 34.88 12.58 -3.60
CA ILE A 243 35.25 13.18 -2.32
C ILE A 243 34.10 13.01 -1.31
N MET A 244 34.39 12.33 -0.22
CA MET A 244 33.39 11.88 0.73
C MET A 244 33.37 12.76 1.98
N VAL A 245 32.33 13.59 2.13
CA VAL A 245 32.22 14.59 3.21
C VAL A 245 30.92 14.44 4.01
N GLY A 246 30.88 15.01 5.23
CA GLY A 246 29.67 15.05 6.05
C GLY A 246 29.12 13.65 6.38
N PRO A 247 27.83 13.37 6.16
CA PRO A 247 27.23 12.05 6.44
C PRO A 247 27.83 10.89 5.64
N LEU A 248 28.56 11.20 4.57
CA LEU A 248 29.22 10.22 3.72
C LEU A 248 30.70 10.01 4.09
N ASN A 249 31.21 10.63 5.16
CA ASN A 249 32.60 10.48 5.55
C ASN A 249 32.97 8.99 5.76
N ASN A 250 34.16 8.59 5.29
CA ASN A 250 34.65 7.21 5.27
C ASN A 250 33.80 6.20 4.47
N ALA A 251 32.80 6.64 3.71
CA ALA A 251 32.09 5.76 2.80
C ALA A 251 32.92 5.51 1.54
N THR A 252 32.63 4.38 0.88
CA THR A 252 33.34 3.90 -0.30
C THR A 252 32.45 4.00 -1.52
N ILE A 253 33.01 4.43 -2.65
CA ILE A 253 32.32 4.44 -3.94
C ILE A 253 32.73 3.17 -4.70
N GLU A 254 31.75 2.43 -5.18
CA GLU A 254 31.93 1.17 -5.90
C GLU A 254 31.27 1.26 -7.27
N ARG A 255 31.90 0.67 -8.29
CA ARG A 255 31.36 0.71 -9.66
C ARG A 255 30.19 -0.25 -9.79
N GLY A 256 29.22 0.11 -10.64
CA GLY A 256 28.11 -0.75 -10.99
C GLY A 256 28.56 -2.04 -11.67
N SER A 257 29.65 -1.99 -12.45
CA SER A 257 30.30 -3.16 -13.06
C SER A 257 30.75 -4.20 -12.03
N ASP A 258 31.32 -3.75 -10.92
CA ASP A 258 31.88 -4.63 -9.90
C ASP A 258 30.75 -5.36 -9.15
N TRP A 259 29.63 -4.65 -8.93
CA TRP A 259 28.41 -5.25 -8.41
C TRP A 259 27.76 -6.19 -9.41
N ALA A 260 27.77 -5.87 -10.70
CA ALA A 260 27.24 -6.73 -11.75
C ALA A 260 28.01 -8.05 -11.90
N ALA A 261 29.30 -8.08 -11.53
CA ALA A 261 30.08 -9.31 -11.46
C ALA A 261 29.64 -10.23 -10.30
N ARG A 262 29.09 -9.65 -9.22
CA ARG A 262 28.64 -10.39 -8.02
C ARG A 262 27.18 -10.79 -8.12
N THR A 263 26.34 -9.91 -8.63
CA THR A 263 24.89 -10.06 -8.61
C THR A 263 24.24 -9.36 -9.80
N MET A 264 23.02 -9.74 -10.15
CA MET A 264 22.33 -9.09 -11.27
C MET A 264 21.94 -7.64 -10.93
N VAL A 265 22.39 -6.68 -11.75
CA VAL A 265 22.17 -5.24 -11.59
C VAL A 265 21.40 -4.65 -12.77
N GLN A 266 20.28 -3.99 -12.52
CA GLN A 266 19.53 -3.25 -13.53
C GLN A 266 20.10 -1.84 -13.67
N TRP A 267 20.92 -1.64 -14.70
CA TRP A 267 21.65 -0.39 -14.93
C TRP A 267 20.76 0.85 -15.10
N TRP A 268 19.50 0.70 -15.56
CA TRP A 268 18.59 1.82 -15.82
C TRP A 268 17.84 2.32 -14.58
N ASN A 269 17.88 1.59 -13.46
CA ASN A 269 17.20 1.98 -12.23
C ASN A 269 18.00 1.69 -10.95
N GLY A 270 19.21 1.15 -11.06
CA GLY A 270 20.12 0.89 -9.95
C GLY A 270 19.70 -0.26 -9.04
N ARG A 271 18.70 -1.07 -9.42
CA ARG A 271 18.23 -2.22 -8.63
C ARG A 271 19.24 -3.36 -8.68
N MET A 272 19.33 -4.05 -7.57
CA MET A 272 20.18 -5.21 -7.37
C MET A 272 19.32 -6.41 -6.98
N TYR A 273 19.55 -7.57 -7.60
CA TYR A 273 18.77 -8.77 -7.36
C TYR A 273 19.60 -9.83 -6.65
N PHE A 274 19.07 -10.33 -5.55
CA PHE A 274 19.71 -11.32 -4.68
C PHE A 274 18.78 -12.52 -4.48
N ASN A 275 19.36 -13.65 -4.11
CA ASN A 275 18.61 -14.84 -3.72
C ASN A 275 18.48 -14.89 -2.19
N LEU A 276 17.39 -15.47 -1.70
CA LEU A 276 17.32 -15.84 -0.29
C LEU A 276 18.24 -17.05 -0.05
N PRO A 277 18.87 -17.15 1.14
CA PRO A 277 19.63 -18.33 1.50
C PRO A 277 18.71 -19.56 1.55
N PRO A 278 19.28 -20.77 1.43
CA PRO A 278 18.54 -22.01 1.60
C PRO A 278 17.74 -22.02 2.89
N ARG A 279 16.61 -22.75 2.89
CA ARG A 279 15.75 -22.87 4.07
C ARG A 279 16.57 -23.38 5.25
N SER A 280 16.61 -22.59 6.31
CA SER A 280 17.32 -22.91 7.55
C SER A 280 16.38 -23.18 8.72
N SER A 281 15.07 -22.94 8.57
CA SER A 281 14.10 -23.13 9.65
C SER A 281 13.41 -24.50 9.53
N GLU A 282 13.33 -25.17 10.68
CA GLU A 282 12.52 -26.36 10.91
C GLU A 282 11.01 -26.09 10.79
N PRO A 283 10.41 -25.02 11.38
CA PRO A 283 8.97 -24.86 11.39
C PRO A 283 8.41 -24.78 9.97
N THR A 284 7.31 -25.48 9.75
CA THR A 284 6.64 -25.45 8.44
C THR A 284 5.96 -24.09 8.22
N LEU A 285 5.78 -23.70 6.96
CA LEU A 285 5.08 -22.44 6.63
C LEU A 285 3.66 -22.41 7.21
N ALA A 286 3.00 -23.57 7.30
CA ALA A 286 1.68 -23.72 7.92
C ALA A 286 1.70 -23.39 9.43
N GLU A 287 2.71 -23.87 10.17
CA GLU A 287 2.90 -23.55 11.59
C GLU A 287 3.15 -22.06 11.81
N VAL A 288 3.97 -21.42 10.97
CA VAL A 288 4.21 -19.98 11.02
C VAL A 288 2.90 -19.22 10.84
N TYR A 289 2.11 -19.54 9.81
CA TYR A 289 0.81 -18.89 9.62
C TYR A 289 -0.18 -19.20 10.76
N GLY A 290 -0.15 -20.41 11.33
CA GLY A 290 -0.95 -20.78 12.50
C GLY A 290 -0.62 -19.92 13.73
N LYS A 291 0.68 -19.77 14.03
CA LYS A 291 1.21 -18.90 15.09
C LYS A 291 0.73 -17.45 14.92
N TRP A 292 0.91 -16.88 13.72
CA TRP A 292 0.54 -15.49 13.46
C TRP A 292 -0.97 -15.26 13.42
N ARG A 293 -1.77 -16.24 12.94
CA ARG A 293 -3.24 -16.18 13.02
C ARG A 293 -3.72 -16.13 14.47
N GLY A 294 -3.09 -16.88 15.37
CA GLY A 294 -3.36 -16.82 16.81
C GLY A 294 -3.03 -15.44 17.40
N HIS A 295 -1.92 -14.84 16.99
CA HIS A 295 -1.51 -13.50 17.42
C HIS A 295 -2.47 -12.41 16.93
N GLU A 296 -2.88 -12.46 15.66
CA GLU A 296 -3.87 -11.55 15.06
C GLU A 296 -5.24 -11.69 15.74
N GLY A 297 -5.68 -12.91 16.06
CA GLY A 297 -6.91 -13.16 16.81
C GLY A 297 -6.90 -12.54 18.22
N LYS A 298 -5.80 -12.72 18.96
CA LYS A 298 -5.60 -12.10 20.29
C LYS A 298 -5.58 -10.57 20.20
N ALA A 299 -4.88 -10.01 19.22
CA ALA A 299 -4.82 -8.57 18.99
C ALA A 299 -6.19 -7.97 18.64
N ARG A 300 -6.98 -8.65 17.79
CA ARG A 300 -8.35 -8.24 17.45
C ARG A 300 -9.27 -8.26 18.67
N ARG A 301 -9.17 -9.29 19.53
CA ARG A 301 -9.93 -9.36 20.79
C ARG A 301 -9.56 -8.23 21.76
N LYS A 302 -8.26 -7.91 21.88
CA LYS A 302 -7.77 -6.79 22.69
C LYS A 302 -8.26 -5.43 22.18
N MET A 303 -8.32 -5.23 20.86
CA MET A 303 -8.87 -3.99 20.28
C MET A 303 -10.38 -3.82 20.55
N LEU A 304 -11.17 -4.90 20.46
CA LEU A 304 -12.60 -4.86 20.77
C LEU A 304 -12.84 -4.49 22.25
N LEU A 305 -12.01 -4.98 23.16
CA LEU A 305 -12.07 -4.64 24.59
C LEU A 305 -11.59 -3.20 24.86
N ALA A 306 -10.58 -2.72 24.14
CA ALA A 306 -10.03 -1.37 24.29
C ALA A 306 -10.97 -0.27 23.79
N HIS A 307 -11.86 -0.56 22.83
CA HIS A 307 -12.86 0.39 22.33
C HIS A 307 -13.89 0.81 23.40
N ARG A 308 -13.91 0.13 24.56
CA ARG A 308 -14.75 0.45 25.73
C ARG A 308 -14.13 1.49 26.68
N VAL A 309 -12.85 1.85 26.53
CA VAL A 309 -12.13 2.74 27.46
C VAL A 309 -11.82 4.09 26.79
N LYS A 310 -12.04 5.18 27.55
CA LYS A 310 -12.21 6.59 27.12
C LYS A 310 -11.15 7.16 26.16
N LYS A 311 -11.63 8.04 25.27
CA LYS A 311 -10.90 8.90 24.31
C LYS A 311 -10.20 10.08 25.01
N THR A 312 -8.96 9.94 25.49
CA THR A 312 -8.21 11.12 25.98
C THR A 312 -6.70 11.13 25.68
N THR A 313 -6.18 10.30 24.79
CA THR A 313 -4.78 10.42 24.31
C THR A 313 -4.67 9.78 22.92
N LEU A 314 -5.00 10.53 21.87
CA LEU A 314 -5.34 9.94 20.56
C LEU A 314 -4.19 9.96 19.52
N LEU A 315 -3.24 10.89 19.56
CA LEU A 315 -2.22 10.98 18.50
C LEU A 315 -0.99 10.10 18.77
N SER A 316 -0.33 10.26 19.94
CA SER A 316 0.85 9.45 20.29
C SER A 316 0.54 7.94 20.37
N LYS A 317 -0.65 7.56 20.84
CA LYS A 317 -1.10 6.16 20.87
C LYS A 317 -1.40 5.60 19.49
N VAL A 318 -1.74 6.42 18.50
CA VAL A 318 -1.98 5.95 17.12
C VAL A 318 -0.66 5.66 16.42
N GLU A 319 0.33 6.55 16.55
CA GLU A 319 1.68 6.35 16.00
C GLU A 319 2.37 5.13 16.63
N GLN A 320 2.28 5.00 17.96
CA GLN A 320 2.82 3.84 18.67
C GLN A 320 2.17 2.53 18.19
N ARG A 321 0.85 2.51 18.02
CA ARG A 321 0.13 1.34 17.46
C ARG A 321 0.50 1.04 16.01
N LYS A 322 0.75 2.07 15.19
CA LYS A 322 1.22 1.91 13.81
C LYS A 322 2.60 1.27 13.81
N HIS A 323 3.52 1.79 14.63
CA HIS A 323 4.86 1.24 14.80
C HIS A 323 4.83 -0.23 15.27
N GLU A 324 4.03 -0.55 16.29
CA GLU A 324 3.86 -1.92 16.78
C GLU A 324 3.35 -2.86 15.67
N ARG A 325 2.36 -2.42 14.89
CA ARG A 325 1.86 -3.20 13.75
C ARG A 325 2.92 -3.42 12.69
N ASP A 326 3.73 -2.41 12.40
CA ASP A 326 4.80 -2.51 11.42
C ASP A 326 5.91 -3.45 11.88
N VAL A 327 6.28 -3.42 13.17
CA VAL A 327 7.23 -4.38 13.76
C VAL A 327 6.70 -5.81 13.66
N VAL A 328 5.44 -6.03 14.04
CA VAL A 328 4.78 -7.34 13.95
C VAL A 328 4.73 -7.84 12.51
N LYS A 329 4.36 -6.98 11.55
CA LYS A 329 4.31 -7.32 10.12
C LYS A 329 5.69 -7.73 9.60
N ARG A 330 6.75 -7.03 10.01
CA ARG A 330 8.14 -7.34 9.64
C ARG A 330 8.61 -8.67 10.22
N MET A 331 8.31 -8.93 11.50
CA MET A 331 8.65 -10.21 12.14
C MET A 331 7.94 -11.39 11.48
N LYS A 332 6.64 -11.22 11.17
CA LYS A 332 5.88 -12.21 10.39
C LYS A 332 6.53 -12.49 9.04
N LEU A 333 6.89 -11.45 8.30
CA LEU A 333 7.50 -11.61 6.98
C LEU A 333 8.88 -12.29 7.05
N LEU A 334 9.67 -11.98 8.09
CA LEU A 334 10.97 -12.62 8.32
C LEU A 334 10.80 -14.12 8.61
N GLU A 335 9.84 -14.51 9.43
CA GLU A 335 9.54 -15.93 9.70
C GLU A 335 8.99 -16.65 8.47
N VAL A 336 8.14 -15.97 7.68
CA VAL A 336 7.62 -16.50 6.41
C VAL A 336 8.77 -16.77 5.43
N TYR A 337 9.66 -15.79 5.23
CA TYR A 337 10.83 -16.01 4.36
C TYR A 337 11.79 -17.04 4.93
N ALA A 338 11.95 -17.16 6.25
CA ALA A 338 12.78 -18.20 6.85
C ALA A 338 12.23 -19.62 6.61
N SER A 339 10.91 -19.77 6.51
CA SER A 339 10.22 -21.07 6.51
C SER A 339 9.61 -21.48 5.17
N SER A 340 9.43 -20.54 4.24
CA SER A 340 8.87 -20.82 2.90
C SER A 340 9.79 -21.71 2.06
N GLU A 341 9.22 -22.67 1.33
CA GLU A 341 9.96 -23.45 0.33
C GLU A 341 10.16 -22.64 -0.94
N PHE A 342 9.17 -21.84 -1.33
CA PHE A 342 9.31 -20.88 -2.42
C PHE A 342 10.20 -19.72 -1.97
N ARG A 343 11.31 -19.52 -2.68
CA ARG A 343 12.34 -18.51 -2.38
C ARG A 343 12.41 -17.51 -3.52
N PRO A 344 11.56 -16.46 -3.50
CA PRO A 344 11.61 -15.44 -4.54
C PRO A 344 12.95 -14.70 -4.51
N ALA A 345 13.40 -14.22 -5.67
CA ALA A 345 14.52 -13.30 -5.73
C ALA A 345 14.12 -11.96 -5.07
N MET A 346 15.02 -11.42 -4.27
CA MET A 346 14.85 -10.17 -3.54
C MET A 346 15.52 -9.04 -4.32
N CYS A 347 14.75 -8.02 -4.65
CA CYS A 347 15.21 -6.83 -5.33
C CYS A 347 15.47 -5.73 -4.29
N PHE A 348 16.73 -5.38 -4.09
CA PHE A 348 17.17 -4.27 -3.27
C PHE A 348 17.39 -3.03 -4.14
N LEU A 349 16.91 -1.89 -3.65
CA LEU A 349 17.12 -0.59 -4.27
C LEU A 349 17.71 0.36 -3.23
N PRO A 350 18.99 0.76 -3.39
CA PRO A 350 19.57 1.84 -2.62
C PRO A 350 18.78 3.14 -2.80
N ALA A 351 18.96 4.09 -1.88
CA ALA A 351 18.45 5.43 -2.09
C ALA A 351 19.14 6.06 -3.31
N TYR A 352 18.48 6.97 -4.01
CA TYR A 352 19.16 7.77 -5.02
C TYR A 352 19.95 8.86 -4.30
N LEU A 353 21.24 9.02 -4.61
CA LEU A 353 22.03 10.15 -4.11
C LEU A 353 21.35 11.46 -4.52
N ASP A 354 20.93 11.52 -5.78
CA ASP A 354 20.01 12.50 -6.32
C ASP A 354 19.21 11.89 -7.47
N TYR A 355 17.89 12.13 -7.45
CA TYR A 355 17.02 11.56 -8.47
C TYR A 355 17.30 12.20 -9.83
N PRO A 356 17.47 11.43 -10.92
CA PRO A 356 17.67 11.98 -12.24
C PRO A 356 16.43 12.78 -12.67
N ARG A 357 16.50 14.11 -12.57
CA ARG A 357 15.43 15.00 -13.04
C ARG A 357 15.50 15.03 -14.57
N SER A 358 14.45 14.54 -15.22
CA SER A 358 14.32 14.35 -16.68
C SER A 358 14.31 15.66 -17.52
N THR A 359 14.87 16.77 -17.03
CA THR A 359 14.58 18.12 -17.56
C THR A 359 15.75 18.85 -18.20
N ALA A 360 16.94 18.26 -18.36
CA ALA A 360 18.05 18.96 -19.01
C ALA A 360 18.52 18.22 -20.26
N LYS A 361 18.60 18.96 -21.37
CA LYS A 361 19.24 18.57 -22.63
C LYS A 361 20.63 17.98 -22.31
N GLY A 362 20.88 16.74 -22.72
CA GLY A 362 22.09 15.98 -22.35
C GLY A 362 21.79 14.66 -21.65
N VAL A 363 20.73 13.94 -22.09
CA VAL A 363 20.39 12.61 -21.56
C VAL A 363 21.46 11.63 -22.01
N ARG A 364 22.51 11.42 -21.21
CA ARG A 364 23.28 10.19 -21.32
C ARG A 364 22.35 9.01 -21.06
N VAL A 365 22.55 7.97 -21.84
CA VAL A 365 21.95 6.66 -21.64
C VAL A 365 22.41 6.20 -20.25
N PHE A 366 21.47 5.81 -19.39
CA PHE A 366 21.85 5.09 -18.18
C PHE A 366 22.58 3.84 -18.67
N GLU A 367 23.76 3.57 -18.16
CA GLU A 367 24.57 2.42 -18.56
C GLU A 367 25.14 1.78 -17.30
N LEU A 368 25.67 0.57 -17.45
CA LEU A 368 26.34 -0.08 -16.33
C LEU A 368 27.67 0.61 -16.01
N ALA A 369 28.36 1.13 -17.03
CA ALA A 369 29.66 1.77 -16.92
C ALA A 369 29.63 3.13 -16.19
N ASN A 370 28.49 3.85 -16.23
CA ASN A 370 28.33 5.13 -15.54
C ASN A 370 27.50 5.04 -14.25
N LEU A 371 27.12 3.83 -13.82
CA LEU A 371 26.42 3.58 -12.56
C LEU A 371 27.42 3.38 -11.42
N PHE A 372 27.20 4.07 -10.30
CA PHE A 372 28.02 3.98 -9.11
C PHE A 372 27.15 3.81 -7.86
N TYR A 373 27.72 3.15 -6.87
CA TYR A 373 27.10 2.85 -5.59
C TYR A 373 27.95 3.43 -4.45
N ILE A 374 27.31 3.93 -3.41
CA ILE A 374 27.98 4.45 -2.21
C ILE A 374 27.67 3.51 -1.05
N ARG A 375 28.71 2.90 -0.49
CA ARG A 375 28.62 2.00 0.65
C ARG A 375 29.24 2.64 1.88
N LEU A 376 28.41 2.88 2.89
CA LEU A 376 28.83 3.38 4.19
C LEU A 376 29.72 2.35 4.92
N PRO A 377 30.63 2.82 5.78
CA PRO A 377 31.55 1.94 6.50
C PRO A 377 30.80 0.93 7.37
N GLY A 378 31.33 -0.29 7.44
CA GLY A 378 30.75 -1.39 8.23
C GLY A 378 29.49 -2.03 7.64
N LEU A 379 29.01 -1.60 6.47
CA LEU A 379 27.87 -2.18 5.79
C LEU A 379 28.30 -3.02 4.58
N ALA A 380 27.56 -4.10 4.33
CA ALA A 380 27.84 -5.07 3.26
C ALA A 380 27.21 -4.70 1.91
N LEU A 381 26.17 -3.86 1.92
CA LEU A 381 25.45 -3.40 0.73
C LEU A 381 25.49 -1.88 0.65
N PRO A 382 25.35 -1.28 -0.54
CA PRO A 382 25.38 0.17 -0.71
C PRO A 382 24.09 0.84 -0.24
N GLN A 383 24.20 2.08 0.25
CA GLN A 383 23.08 2.88 0.75
C GLN A 383 22.56 3.85 -0.30
N TYR A 384 23.45 4.33 -1.18
CA TYR A 384 23.08 5.24 -2.26
C TYR A 384 23.53 4.69 -3.62
N CYS A 385 22.84 5.12 -4.67
CA CYS A 385 23.23 4.91 -6.06
C CYS A 385 23.09 6.21 -6.85
N PHE A 386 23.91 6.37 -7.87
CA PHE A 386 23.86 7.49 -8.79
C PHE A 386 24.50 7.15 -10.13
N TRP A 387 24.23 7.98 -11.13
CA TRP A 387 24.88 7.90 -12.43
C TRP A 387 25.74 9.14 -12.64
N VAL A 388 26.94 8.94 -13.18
CA VAL A 388 27.81 10.02 -13.67
C VAL A 388 27.17 10.64 -14.91
N ARG A 389 27.05 11.97 -14.90
CA ARG A 389 26.46 12.74 -16.00
C ARG A 389 27.53 13.18 -16.98
N GLU A 390 27.09 13.70 -18.12
CA GLU A 390 27.99 14.36 -19.04
C GLU A 390 28.55 15.64 -18.40
N GLY A 391 29.88 15.79 -18.43
CA GLY A 391 30.61 16.87 -17.75
C GLY A 391 30.93 16.61 -16.27
N ASP A 392 30.41 15.53 -15.67
CA ASP A 392 30.85 15.09 -14.34
C ASP A 392 32.22 14.39 -14.43
N TRP A 393 32.89 14.26 -13.29
CA TRP A 393 34.09 13.44 -13.15
C TRP A 393 33.80 11.98 -13.53
N LEU A 394 34.57 11.45 -14.48
CA LEU A 394 34.28 10.17 -15.15
C LEU A 394 34.33 8.97 -14.20
N ASP A 395 35.23 9.00 -13.22
CA ASP A 395 35.42 7.91 -12.27
C ASP A 395 35.43 8.40 -10.82
N PRO A 396 34.25 8.52 -10.20
CA PRO A 396 34.10 8.91 -8.80
C PRO A 396 34.73 7.93 -7.80
N THR A 397 35.29 6.79 -8.22
CA THR A 397 36.09 5.95 -7.30
C THR A 397 37.42 6.60 -6.92
N MET A 398 37.88 7.55 -7.74
CA MET A 398 39.08 8.33 -7.49
C MET A 398 38.71 9.80 -7.25
N PRO A 399 39.33 10.50 -6.29
CA PRO A 399 39.08 11.92 -6.07
C PRO A 399 39.43 12.76 -7.31
N ASN A 400 38.54 13.68 -7.69
CA ASN A 400 38.79 14.64 -8.75
C ASN A 400 39.84 15.68 -8.30
N PRO A 401 41.04 15.72 -8.90
CA PRO A 401 42.09 16.64 -8.49
C PRO A 401 41.74 18.11 -8.76
N GLU A 402 40.94 18.41 -9.79
CA GLU A 402 40.53 19.78 -10.09
C GLU A 402 39.52 20.29 -9.06
N PHE A 403 38.61 19.42 -8.63
CA PHE A 403 37.62 19.76 -7.62
C PHE A 403 38.25 19.95 -6.23
N LEU A 404 39.27 19.17 -5.88
CA LEU A 404 40.03 19.35 -4.65
C LEU A 404 40.66 20.75 -4.57
N LYS A 405 41.28 21.22 -5.66
CA LYS A 405 41.86 22.57 -5.73
C LYS A 405 40.83 23.68 -5.50
N GLN A 406 39.61 23.48 -5.99
CA GLN A 406 38.50 24.43 -5.80
C GLN A 406 37.99 24.46 -4.35
N ILE A 407 38.03 23.34 -3.65
CA ILE A 407 37.67 23.28 -2.22
C ILE A 407 38.75 23.92 -1.35
N GLU A 408 40.02 23.69 -1.66
CA GLU A 408 41.16 24.20 -0.88
C GLU A 408 41.37 25.71 -1.06
N ASN A 409 41.10 26.23 -2.26
CA ASN A 409 41.15 27.66 -2.57
C ASN A 409 39.76 28.16 -2.98
N PRO A 410 38.84 28.37 -2.03
CA PRO A 410 37.60 29.05 -2.34
C PRO A 410 37.97 30.46 -2.80
N VAL A 411 37.86 30.73 -4.09
CA VAL A 411 38.03 32.08 -4.63
C VAL A 411 37.05 32.97 -3.87
N VAL A 412 37.61 33.88 -3.05
CA VAL A 412 36.88 34.87 -2.23
C VAL A 412 36.17 35.87 -3.13
#